data_AF-A0AAV6NPM6-F1
#
_entry.id   AF-A0AAV6NPM6-F1
#
_cell.length_a   1.000
_cell.length_b   1.000
_cell.length_c   1.000
_cell.angle_alpha   90.00
_cell.angle_beta   90.00
_cell.angle_gamma   90.00
#
_symmetry.space_group_name_H-M   'P 1'
#
loop_
_entity.id
_entity.type
_entity.pdbx_description
1 polymer ?
#
loop_
_entity_poly.entity_id
_entity_poly.type
_entity_poly.pdbx_seq_one_letter_code
_entity_poly.pdbx_strand_id
1 'polypeptide(L)'
;MTVEEKLSKGWGGENAYHVGGYRYLLIDGDRQISRASPPGKVTTLTKESLLAMSKLREKIDLEKSRAKQDGVGEEKEVEVTIRAKNNAWVISRITRRKELYMVLEKANETVLYASDMVEKFSNRYCNGAFSLD
;
A
#
# COMPACT_ATOMS: atom_id res chain seq x y z
N MET A 1 -25.98 -15.84 11.58
CA MET A 1 -25.35 -14.65 10.99
C MET A 1 -24.00 -14.50 11.64
N THR A 2 -22.92 -14.81 10.92
CA THR A 2 -21.56 -14.80 11.47
C THR A 2 -21.04 -13.35 11.57
N VAL A 3 -19.98 -13.14 12.35
CA VAL A 3 -19.39 -11.81 12.55
C VAL A 3 -18.88 -11.24 11.21
N GLU A 4 -18.42 -12.12 10.33
CA GLU A 4 -17.99 -11.79 8.96
C GLU A 4 -19.15 -11.29 8.08
N GLU A 5 -20.36 -11.84 8.25
CA GLU A 5 -21.56 -11.43 7.51
C GLU A 5 -22.14 -10.08 7.99
N LYS A 6 -21.87 -9.68 9.24
CA LYS A 6 -22.21 -8.35 9.76
C LYS A 6 -21.20 -7.28 9.33
N LEU A 7 -19.93 -7.65 9.12
CA LEU A 7 -18.89 -6.74 8.65
C LEU A 7 -18.94 -6.52 7.13
N SER A 8 -19.43 -7.50 6.35
CA SER A 8 -19.52 -7.40 4.88
C SER A 8 -20.72 -6.61 4.37
N LYS A 9 -21.79 -6.45 5.16
CA LYS A 9 -23.02 -5.76 4.75
C LYS A 9 -23.06 -4.25 4.99
N GLY A 10 -21.98 -3.65 5.49
CA GLY A 10 -21.93 -2.22 5.83
C GLY A 10 -20.70 -1.51 5.25
N TRP A 11 -20.56 -1.44 3.93
CA TRP A 11 -19.68 -0.45 3.29
C TRP A 11 -20.32 0.94 3.39
N GLY A 12 -20.35 1.46 4.62
CA GLY A 12 -21.03 2.69 5.02
C GLY A 12 -20.78 2.95 6.50
N GLY A 13 -19.53 3.27 6.85
CA GLY A 13 -19.11 3.53 8.22
C GLY A 13 -17.62 3.84 8.30
N GLU A 14 -17.18 4.44 9.40
CA GLU A 14 -15.81 4.96 9.61
C GLU A 14 -14.68 3.95 9.35
N ASN A 15 -14.97 2.63 9.43
CA ASN A 15 -14.01 1.54 9.30
C ASN A 15 -14.17 0.65 8.05
N ALA A 16 -14.95 1.06 7.05
CA ALA A 16 -15.26 0.23 5.86
C ALA A 16 -14.01 -0.29 5.10
N TYR A 17 -12.87 0.38 5.27
CA TYR A 17 -11.60 0.05 4.62
C TYR A 17 -10.51 -0.38 5.61
N HIS A 18 -10.91 -0.87 6.79
CA HIS A 18 -9.95 -1.37 7.76
C HIS A 18 -9.49 -2.79 7.42
N VAL A 19 -8.18 -2.96 7.27
CA VAL A 19 -7.55 -4.29 7.26
C VAL A 19 -6.63 -4.38 8.48
N GLY A 20 -6.94 -5.32 9.38
CA GLY A 20 -6.19 -5.51 10.63
C GLY A 20 -4.71 -5.76 10.35
N GLY A 21 -3.83 -5.01 11.01
CA GLY A 21 -2.37 -5.13 10.86
C GLY A 21 -1.76 -4.24 9.76
N TYR A 22 -2.56 -3.72 8.83
CA TYR A 22 -2.06 -2.92 7.70
C TYR A 22 -2.41 -1.44 7.87
N ARG A 23 -1.52 -0.57 7.37
CA ARG A 23 -1.83 0.84 7.07
C ARG A 23 -1.51 1.04 5.61
N TYR A 24 -2.48 1.44 4.81
CA TYR A 24 -2.33 1.46 3.36
C TYR A 24 -3.11 2.58 2.69
N LEU A 25 -2.67 2.93 1.48
CA LEU A 25 -3.39 3.70 0.49
C LEU A 25 -3.34 2.91 -0.83
N LEU A 26 -4.51 2.61 -1.38
CA LEU A 26 -4.71 1.95 -2.65
C LEU A 26 -5.37 2.93 -3.62
N ILE A 27 -4.77 3.10 -4.78
CA ILE A 27 -5.31 3.85 -5.91
C ILE A 27 -5.53 2.85 -7.04
N ASP A 28 -6.77 2.73 -7.51
CA ASP A 28 -7.16 1.93 -8.66
C ASP A 28 -7.67 2.86 -9.75
N GLY A 29 -6.77 3.22 -10.68
CA GLY A 29 -7.06 4.12 -11.79
C GLY A 29 -7.99 3.49 -12.84
N ASP A 30 -8.06 2.16 -12.94
CA ASP A 30 -8.99 1.49 -13.86
C ASP A 30 -10.43 1.70 -13.40
N ARG A 31 -10.65 1.68 -12.08
CA ARG A 31 -11.97 1.86 -11.47
C ARG A 31 -12.24 3.28 -10.98
N GLN A 32 -11.25 4.17 -11.06
CA GLN A 32 -11.28 5.53 -10.50
C GLN A 32 -11.62 5.52 -8.99
N ILE A 33 -11.06 4.55 -8.27
CA ILE A 33 -11.29 4.36 -6.83
C ILE A 33 -10.00 4.64 -6.06
N SER A 34 -10.13 5.38 -4.96
CA SER A 34 -9.10 5.50 -3.94
C SER A 34 -9.63 4.94 -2.62
N ARG A 35 -8.81 4.13 -1.92
CA ARG A 35 -9.13 3.52 -0.63
C ARG A 35 -7.94 3.64 0.29
N ALA A 36 -8.19 3.98 1.55
CA ALA A 36 -7.13 4.04 2.53
C ALA A 36 -7.59 3.41 3.84
N SER A 37 -6.62 2.98 4.65
CA SER A 37 -6.91 2.67 6.05
C SER A 37 -7.59 3.86 6.74
N PRO A 38 -8.53 3.63 7.66
CA PRO A 38 -9.23 4.71 8.35
C PRO A 38 -8.26 5.73 8.96
N PRO A 39 -8.57 7.05 8.92
CA PRO A 39 -7.67 8.09 9.42
C PRO A 39 -7.17 7.81 10.84
N GLY A 40 -8.04 7.36 11.74
CA GLY A 40 -7.68 7.01 13.12
C GLY A 40 -6.69 5.85 13.28
N LYS A 41 -6.43 5.06 12.23
CA LYS A 41 -5.37 4.03 12.18
C LYS A 41 -4.08 4.55 11.56
N VAL A 42 -4.18 5.54 10.66
CA VAL A 42 -3.02 6.22 10.09
C VAL A 42 -2.35 7.10 11.14
N THR A 43 -3.14 7.75 12.00
CA THR A 43 -2.63 8.55 13.13
C THR A 43 -1.88 7.72 14.19
N THR A 44 -1.98 6.38 14.14
CA THR A 44 -1.22 5.50 15.04
C THR A 44 0.18 5.19 14.51
N LEU A 45 0.54 5.65 13.30
CA LEU A 45 1.89 5.47 12.79
C LEU A 45 2.88 6.28 13.62
N THR A 46 4.02 5.67 13.91
CA THR A 46 5.14 6.38 14.54
C THR A 46 5.73 7.44 13.60
N LYS A 47 6.45 8.40 14.19
CA LYS A 47 7.12 9.48 13.46
C LYS A 47 8.08 8.94 12.40
N GLU A 48 8.82 7.89 12.72
CA GLU A 48 9.80 7.25 11.84
C GLU A 48 9.11 6.61 10.62
N SER A 49 7.97 5.96 10.82
CA SER A 49 7.16 5.39 9.74
C SER A 49 6.62 6.48 8.81
N LEU A 50 6.13 7.58 9.36
CA LEU A 50 5.64 8.72 8.58
C LEU A 50 6.75 9.39 7.78
N LEU A 51 7.95 9.55 8.36
CA LEU A 51 9.11 10.09 7.66
C LEU A 51 9.55 9.17 6.50
N ALA A 52 9.57 7.86 6.73
CA ALA A 52 9.87 6.89 5.68
C ALA A 52 8.82 6.91 4.55
N MET A 53 7.55 7.08 4.89
CA MET A 53 6.46 7.28 3.91
C MET A 53 6.64 8.55 3.07
N SER A 54 7.06 9.67 3.66
CA SER A 54 7.35 10.89 2.91
C SER A 54 8.46 10.66 1.88
N LYS A 55 9.57 10.06 2.32
CA LYS A 55 10.71 9.73 1.44
C LYS A 55 10.34 8.76 0.33
N LEU A 56 9.50 7.77 0.64
CA LEU A 56 8.98 6.82 -0.34
C LEU A 56 8.22 7.57 -1.45
N ARG A 57 7.32 8.48 -1.08
CA ARG A 57 6.53 9.28 -2.03
C ARG A 57 7.42 10.17 -2.89
N GLU A 58 8.37 10.87 -2.28
CA GLU A 58 9.34 11.69 -3.02
C GLU A 58 10.10 10.86 -4.07
N LYS A 59 10.52 9.65 -3.72
CA LYS A 59 11.21 8.74 -4.65
C LYS A 59 10.29 8.29 -5.79
N ILE A 60 9.04 7.94 -5.49
CA ILE A 60 8.06 7.56 -6.49
C ILE A 60 7.74 8.73 -7.44
N ASP A 61 7.54 9.94 -6.91
CA ASP A 61 7.24 11.12 -7.71
C ASP A 61 8.39 11.47 -8.67
N LEU A 62 9.63 11.28 -8.21
CA LEU A 62 10.82 11.42 -9.06
C LEU A 62 10.84 10.38 -10.18
N GLU A 63 10.57 9.11 -9.89
CA GLU A 63 10.53 8.04 -10.90
C GLU A 63 9.40 8.26 -11.93
N LYS A 64 8.22 8.67 -11.48
CA LYS A 64 7.11 9.05 -12.38
C LYS A 64 7.48 10.23 -13.26
N SER A 65 8.21 11.21 -12.73
CA SER A 65 8.65 12.38 -13.49
C SER A 65 9.68 12.02 -14.56
N ARG A 66 10.60 11.10 -14.24
CA ARG A 66 11.57 10.54 -15.21
C ARG A 66 10.89 9.76 -16.33
N ALA A 67 9.96 8.87 -15.99
CA ALA A 67 9.21 8.09 -16.97
C ALA A 67 8.43 8.98 -17.97
N LYS A 68 7.90 10.12 -17.52
CA LYS A 68 7.25 11.11 -18.40
C LYS A 68 8.22 11.77 -19.38
N GLN A 69 9.49 11.96 -19.01
CA GLN A 69 10.52 12.57 -19.86
C GLN A 69 11.06 11.59 -20.91
N ASP A 70 11.10 10.29 -20.58
CA ASP A 70 11.68 9.26 -21.45
C ASP A 70 10.79 8.91 -22.67
N GLY A 71 9.55 9.42 -22.76
CA GLY A 71 8.68 9.28 -23.94
C GLY A 71 8.20 7.85 -24.26
N VAL A 72 8.67 6.85 -23.52
CA VAL A 72 8.22 5.46 -23.62
C VAL A 72 6.87 5.37 -22.90
N GLY A 73 5.78 5.25 -23.67
CA GLY A 73 4.41 5.10 -23.16
C GLY A 73 4.13 3.80 -22.39
N GLU A 74 5.17 3.07 -21.97
CA GLU A 74 5.06 1.90 -21.13
C GLU A 74 5.08 2.32 -19.66
N GLU A 75 3.95 2.14 -18.98
CA GLU A 75 3.85 2.26 -17.52
C GLU A 75 4.73 1.17 -16.89
N LYS A 76 5.97 1.53 -16.52
CA LYS A 76 6.90 0.63 -15.85
C LYS A 76 6.33 0.24 -14.48
N GLU A 77 6.37 -1.06 -14.20
CA GLU A 77 6.12 -1.56 -12.87
C GLU A 77 7.27 -1.14 -11.95
N VAL A 78 6.93 -0.53 -10.81
CA VAL A 78 7.89 0.00 -9.86
C VAL A 78 7.55 -0.51 -8.48
N GLU A 79 8.54 -1.11 -7.83
CA GLU A 79 8.49 -1.41 -6.41
C GLU A 79 9.60 -0.65 -5.68
N VAL A 80 9.22 0.01 -4.60
CA VAL A 80 10.16 0.62 -3.67
C VAL A 80 9.81 0.17 -2.26
N THR A 81 10.77 -0.47 -1.61
CA THR A 81 10.66 -0.92 -0.22
C THR A 81 11.73 -0.25 0.63
N ILE A 82 11.32 0.43 1.69
CA ILE A 82 12.17 1.15 2.63
C ILE A 82 12.07 0.49 4.00
N ARG A 83 13.23 0.15 4.58
CA ARG A 83 13.34 -0.19 6.00
C ARG A 83 13.49 1.07 6.83
N ALA A 84 12.56 1.33 7.74
CA ALA A 84 12.63 2.44 8.67
C ALA A 84 13.39 2.05 9.96
N LYS A 85 13.94 3.05 10.66
CA LYS A 85 14.75 2.84 11.89
C LYS A 85 14.01 2.16 13.04
N ASN A 86 12.69 2.32 13.08
CA ASN A 86 11.78 1.75 14.07
C ASN A 86 11.33 0.33 13.70
N ASN A 87 12.06 -0.36 12.83
CA ASN A 87 11.70 -1.70 12.35
C ASN A 87 10.34 -1.76 11.62
N ALA A 88 9.93 -0.68 10.97
CA ALA A 88 8.81 -0.68 10.05
C ALA A 88 9.27 -0.91 8.60
N TRP A 89 8.43 -1.59 7.81
CA TRP A 89 8.54 -1.60 6.36
C TRP A 89 7.57 -0.60 5.76
N VAL A 90 8.06 0.18 4.81
CA VAL A 90 7.30 1.15 4.04
C VAL A 90 7.47 0.81 2.57
N ILE A 91 6.37 0.44 1.91
CA ILE A 91 6.38 -0.20 0.61
C ILE A 91 5.48 0.59 -0.33
N SER A 92 5.96 0.84 -1.56
CA SER A 92 5.14 1.26 -2.69
C SER A 92 5.27 0.19 -3.77
N ARG A 93 4.14 -0.27 -4.31
CA ARG A 93 4.08 -1.09 -5.52
C ARG A 93 3.14 -0.42 -6.51
N ILE A 94 3.69 -0.07 -7.66
CA ILE A 94 3.00 0.57 -8.77
C ILE A 94 3.02 -0.41 -9.92
N THR A 95 1.83 -0.77 -10.37
CA THR A 95 1.60 -1.48 -11.63
C THR A 95 0.78 -0.57 -12.50
N ARG A 96 0.91 -0.66 -13.83
CA ARG A 96 0.15 0.12 -14.83
C ARG A 96 -0.63 1.34 -14.28
N ARG A 97 -1.92 1.12 -13.95
CA ARG A 97 -2.85 2.14 -13.44
C ARG A 97 -3.19 2.02 -11.96
N LYS A 98 -2.44 1.22 -11.20
CA LYS A 98 -2.73 0.90 -9.81
C LYS A 98 -1.52 1.19 -8.93
N GLU A 99 -1.79 1.79 -7.78
CA GLU A 99 -0.75 2.13 -6.82
C GLU A 99 -1.13 1.63 -5.44
N LEU A 100 -0.21 0.95 -4.78
CA LEU A 100 -0.35 0.51 -3.40
C LEU A 100 0.79 1.07 -2.58
N TYR A 101 0.45 1.85 -1.56
CA TYR A 101 1.36 2.28 -0.52
C TYR A 101 0.99 1.57 0.77
N MET A 102 1.97 1.02 1.49
CA MET A 102 1.74 0.21 2.67
C MET A 102 2.80 0.45 3.75
N VAL A 103 2.37 0.46 5.01
CA VAL A 103 3.23 0.52 6.19
C VAL A 103 2.96 -0.69 7.08
N LEU A 104 4.02 -1.41 7.42
CA LEU A 104 4.03 -2.57 8.31
C LEU A 104 4.94 -2.27 9.50
N GLU A 105 4.37 -1.77 10.60
CA GLU A 105 5.11 -1.55 11.85
C GLU A 105 5.27 -2.84 12.64
N LYS A 106 6.36 -2.96 13.40
CA LYS A 106 6.71 -4.16 14.19
C LYS A 106 6.77 -5.43 13.33
N ALA A 107 7.14 -5.27 12.07
CA ALA A 107 7.30 -6.36 11.11
C ALA A 107 8.68 -7.00 11.23
N ASN A 108 8.78 -8.26 10.79
CA ASN A 108 10.04 -9.02 10.72
C ASN A 108 11.11 -8.23 9.97
N GLU A 109 12.39 -8.45 10.28
CA GLU A 109 13.52 -7.71 9.70
C GLU A 109 13.85 -8.05 8.26
N THR A 110 13.18 -9.05 7.66
CA THR A 110 13.45 -9.49 6.29
C THR A 110 12.56 -8.80 5.25
N VAL A 111 13.17 -8.45 4.11
CA VAL A 111 12.43 -7.92 2.95
C VAL A 111 11.47 -8.96 2.36
N LEU A 112 11.83 -10.26 2.46
CA LEU A 112 10.98 -11.37 2.03
C LEU A 112 9.64 -11.36 2.79
N TYR A 113 9.65 -11.13 4.10
CA TYR A 113 8.43 -10.99 4.88
C TYR A 113 7.58 -9.81 4.40
N ALA A 114 8.22 -8.67 4.12
CA ALA A 114 7.52 -7.49 3.61
C ALA A 114 6.84 -7.77 2.26
N SER A 115 7.54 -8.45 1.35
CA SER A 115 6.99 -8.83 0.03
C SER A 115 5.83 -9.80 0.15
N ASP A 116 5.97 -10.87 0.95
CA ASP A 116 4.91 -11.85 1.21
C ASP A 116 3.65 -11.20 1.81
N MET A 117 3.82 -10.20 2.68
CA MET A 117 2.69 -9.45 3.24
C MET A 117 1.95 -8.61 2.19
N VAL A 118 2.67 -8.03 1.23
CA VAL A 118 2.08 -7.31 0.09
C VAL A 118 1.36 -8.27 -0.84
N GLU A 119 1.95 -9.43 -1.12
CA GLU A 119 1.37 -10.47 -1.97
C GLU A 119 0.07 -11.01 -1.37
N LYS A 120 0.08 -11.38 -0.09
CA LYS A 120 -1.12 -11.81 0.65
C LYS A 120 -2.20 -10.73 0.65
N PHE A 121 -1.82 -9.47 0.86
CA PHE A 121 -2.77 -8.36 0.80
C PHE A 121 -3.36 -8.19 -0.60
N SER A 122 -2.51 -8.22 -1.63
CA SER A 122 -2.87 -8.09 -3.03
C SER A 122 -3.85 -9.18 -3.47
N ASN A 123 -3.52 -10.45 -3.19
CA ASN A 123 -4.34 -11.60 -3.54
C ASN A 123 -5.71 -11.55 -2.85
N ARG A 124 -5.74 -11.10 -1.60
CA ARG A 124 -6.97 -11.09 -0.79
C ARG A 124 -7.88 -9.90 -1.06
N TYR A 125 -7.32 -8.71 -1.32
CA TYR A 125 -8.09 -7.46 -1.34
C TYR A 125 -8.00 -6.70 -2.67
N CYS A 126 -7.08 -7.09 -3.55
CA CYS A 126 -6.82 -6.42 -4.83
C CYS A 126 -6.88 -7.39 -6.03
N ASN A 127 -7.42 -8.60 -5.86
CA ASN A 127 -7.47 -9.65 -6.88
C ASN A 127 -6.10 -9.93 -7.54
N GLY A 128 -5.03 -9.88 -6.76
CA GLY A 128 -3.67 -10.14 -7.25
C GLY A 128 -3.07 -9.02 -8.11
N ALA A 129 -3.68 -7.83 -8.17
CA ALA A 129 -3.23 -6.73 -9.03
C ALA A 129 -1.80 -6.21 -8.76
N PHE A 130 -1.23 -6.58 -7.62
CA PHE A 130 0.15 -6.27 -7.22
C PHE A 130 0.95 -7.56 -6.94
N SER A 131 0.50 -8.72 -7.39
CA SER A 131 1.29 -9.96 -7.33
C SER A 131 2.44 -9.88 -8.34
N LEU A 132 3.57 -10.52 -8.05
CA LEU A 132 4.72 -10.63 -8.95
C LEU A 132 4.76 -11.97 -9.72
N ASP A 133 3.83 -12.87 -9.39
CA ASP A 133 3.65 -14.20 -9.99
C ASP A 133 2.49 -14.24 -11.00
#